data_AF-A0A1X9GB91-F1
#
_entry.id   AF-A0A1X9GB91-F1
#
_cell.length_a   1.000
_cell.length_b   1.000
_cell.length_c   1.000
_cell.angle_alpha   90.00
_cell.angle_beta   90.00
_cell.angle_gamma   90.00
#
_symmetry.space_group_name_H-M   'P 1'
#
loop_
_entity.id
_entity.type
_entity.pdbx_description
1 polymer ?
#
loop_
_entity_poly.entity_id
_entity_poly.type
_entity_poly.pdbx_seq_one_letter_code
_entity_poly.pdbx_strand_id
1 'polypeptide(L)' 'RIRKNIWKRKGYWTALKAFSLGKSLFTGNSKSFFVQQTNK' A
#
# COMPACT_ATOMS: atom_id res chain seq x y z
N ARG A 1 -14.38 24.25 5.36
CA ARG A 1 -13.13 24.24 4.55
C ARG A 1 -12.02 23.38 5.19
N ILE A 2 -11.69 23.59 6.47
CA ILE A 2 -10.59 22.90 7.20
C ILE A 2 -10.77 21.37 7.28
N ARG A 3 -11.93 20.88 7.74
CA ARG A 3 -12.18 19.41 7.85
C ARG A 3 -12.03 18.68 6.51
N LYS A 4 -12.50 19.28 5.41
CA LYS A 4 -12.35 18.71 4.06
C LYS A 4 -10.88 18.62 3.63
N ASN A 5 -10.04 19.61 3.98
CA ASN A 5 -8.61 19.58 3.66
C ASN A 5 -7.86 18.51 4.48
N ILE A 6 -8.22 18.34 5.76
CA ILE A 6 -7.67 17.27 6.62
C ILE A 6 -8.02 15.90 6.04
N TRP A 7 -9.27 15.71 5.61
CA TRP A 7 -9.71 14.45 4.99
C TRP A 7 -8.96 14.15 3.68
N LYS A 8 -8.82 15.15 2.80
CA LYS A 8 -8.04 15.01 1.55
C LYS A 8 -6.57 14.68 1.81
N ARG A 9 -5.94 15.31 2.81
CA ARG A 9 -4.53 15.04 3.17
C ARG A 9 -4.33 13.60 3.64
N LYS A 10 -5.27 13.04 4.43
CA LYS A 10 -5.23 11.63 4.84
C LYS A 10 -5.31 10.70 3.63
N GLY A 11 -6.20 10.98 2.68
CA GLY A 11 -6.31 10.19 1.44
C GLY A 11 -5.02 10.15 0.63
N TYR A 12 -4.33 11.28 0.50
CA TYR A 12 -3.03 11.35 -0.18
C TYR A 12 -1.99 10.41 0.46
N TRP A 13 -1.87 10.41 1.79
CA TRP A 13 -0.96 9.50 2.50
C TRP A 13 -1.32 8.03 2.30
N THR A 14 -2.61 7.70 2.32
CA THR A 14 -3.07 6.34 2.04
C THR A 14 -2.71 5.90 0.62
N ALA A 15 -2.89 6.77 -0.37
CA ALA A 15 -2.54 6.48 -1.76
C ALA A 15 -1.04 6.24 -1.94
N LEU A 16 -0.18 7.04 -1.30
CA LEU A 16 1.27 6.83 -1.33
C LEU A 16 1.69 5.49 -0.73
N LYS A 17 1.11 5.12 0.42
CA LYS A 17 1.38 3.82 1.06
C LYS A 17 0.91 2.66 0.19
N ALA A 18 -0.28 2.76 -0.40
CA ALA A 18 -0.82 1.75 -1.31
C ALA A 18 0.04 1.60 -2.58
N PHE A 19 0.54 2.69 -3.15
CA PHE A 19 1.44 2.65 -4.31
C PHE A 19 2.76 1.94 -3.99
N SER A 20 3.39 2.30 -2.86
CA SER A 20 4.61 1.63 -2.38
C SER A 20 4.39 0.12 -2.17
N LEU A 21 3.25 -0.23 -1.55
CA LEU A 21 2.86 -1.63 -1.35
C LEU A 21 2.67 -2.38 -2.68
N GLY A 22 1.94 -1.79 -3.63
CA GLY A 22 1.72 -2.39 -4.95
C GLY A 22 3.02 -2.65 -5.71
N LYS A 23 3.99 -1.73 -5.62
CA LYS A 23 5.33 -1.93 -6.20
C LYS A 23 6.06 -3.12 -5.57
N SER A 24 6.03 -3.22 -4.24
CA SER A 24 6.64 -4.34 -3.50
C SER A 24 6.03 -5.70 -3.87
N LEU A 25 4.71 -5.74 -4.08
CA LEU A 25 4.02 -6.95 -4.54
C LEU A 25 4.35 -7.27 -6.00
N PHE A 26 4.41 -6.27 -6.88
CA PHE A 26 4.71 -6.45 -8.30
C PHE A 26 6.11 -7.00 -8.55
N THR A 27 7.10 -6.59 -7.76
CA THR A 27 8.48 -7.04 -7.94
C THR A 27 8.73 -8.46 -7.42
N GLY A 28 7.81 -9.07 -6.65
CA GLY A 28 7.86 -10.49 -6.24
C GLY A 28 9.08 -10.93 -5.41
N ASN A 29 9.98 -10.00 -5.11
CA ASN A 29 11.25 -10.19 -4.40
C ASN A 29 11.12 -10.03 -2.88
N SER A 30 10.02 -9.43 -2.42
CA SER A 30 9.71 -9.23 -1.01
C SER A 30 9.23 -10.52 -0.34
N LYS A 31 10.15 -11.38 0.10
CA LYS A 31 9.86 -12.67 0.78
C LYS A 31 9.00 -12.55 2.04
N SER A 32 9.05 -11.41 2.75
CA SER A 32 8.27 -11.19 3.97
C SER A 32 6.85 -10.70 3.72
N PHE A 33 6.60 -10.03 2.59
CA PHE A 33 5.29 -9.49 2.22
C PHE A 33 4.51 -10.43 1.31
N PHE A 34 5.21 -11.32 0.61
CA PHE A 34 4.63 -12.31 -0.27
C PHE A 34 4.59 -13.66 0.43
N VAL A 35 3.43 -14.03 0.98
CA VAL A 35 3.18 -15.40 1.42
C VAL A 35 2.85 -16.21 0.16
N GLN A 36 3.79 -17.00 -0.35
CA GLN A 36 3.44 -18.07 -1.29
C GLN A 36 2.61 -19.08 -0.52
N GLN A 37 1.37 -19.26 -0.94
CA GLN A 37 0.55 -20.35 -0.45
C GLN A 37 1.10 -21.63 -1.09
N THR A 38 2.06 -22.27 -0.42
CA THR A 38 2.51 -23.61 -0.81
C THR A 38 1.32 -24.53 -0.57
N ASN A 39 0.58 -24.83 -1.64
CA ASN A 39 -0.46 -25.86 -1.59
C ASN A 39 0.24 -27.18 -1.26
N LYS A 40 -0.31 -27.92 -0.30
CA LYS A 40 0.23 -29.20 0.17
C LYS A 40 -0.27 -30.32 -0.73
#